data_AF-A0A5N7BR54-F1
#
_entry.id   AF-A0A5N7BR54-F1
#
_cell.length_a   1.000
_cell.length_b   1.000
_cell.length_c   1.000
_cell.angle_alpha   90.00
_cell.angle_beta   90.00
_cell.angle_gamma   90.00
#
_symmetry.space_group_name_H-M   'P 1'
#
loop_
_entity.id
_entity.type
_entity.pdbx_description
1 polymer ?
#
loop_
_entity_poly.entity_id
_entity_poly.type
_entity_poly.pdbx_seq_one_letter_code
_entity_poly.pdbx_strand_id
1 'polypeptide(L)'
;MLGRPVYGAFSSDLAMRTNIHLEHVSVGDTEQISPACVLAFGAGFEAAKARGINNALEGVECYSRETLIGLLYPCASKGIHLISDEIYGFSVYEREDRQPETFTPVRAIDFNGIINPNQVHVLHGMSKDFGASSMRLGCIISENEDFTKATRAICRFSSPSQFSMDLTAKFLEDQDFVTNFLHKLHHCLLQSRLLAEDLLARKGISYSPYGDAGLFLWLDLSSHLPLHEINGDGWAAQRLLSRRFSEGSVIISTGEEYRAPNPGRFRLVFCVDPDTLKEGVERISRVQAN
;
A
#
# COMPACT_ATOMS: atom_id res chain seq x y z
N MET A 1 -4.91 -11.97 -7.43
CA MET A 1 -3.46 -11.75 -7.68
C MET A 1 -3.07 -10.45 -7.05
N LEU A 2 -2.07 -10.49 -6.17
CA LEU A 2 -1.54 -9.35 -5.42
C LEU A 2 -0.03 -9.29 -5.65
N GLY A 3 0.53 -8.12 -5.96
CA GLY A 3 1.99 -7.95 -6.01
C GLY A 3 2.62 -8.14 -4.63
N ARG A 4 3.93 -8.33 -4.54
CA ARG A 4 4.68 -8.39 -3.28
C ARG A 4 5.72 -7.26 -3.26
N PRO A 5 5.84 -6.47 -2.17
CA PRO A 5 5.07 -6.54 -0.91
C PRO A 5 3.61 -6.06 -1.04
N VAL A 6 2.77 -6.43 -0.08
CA VAL A 6 1.34 -6.04 -0.06
C VAL A 6 0.81 -5.92 1.37
N TYR A 7 -0.27 -5.16 1.54
CA TYR A 7 -0.98 -5.06 2.82
C TYR A 7 -1.30 -6.43 3.42
N GLY A 8 -0.73 -6.70 4.60
CA GLY A 8 -0.78 -8.02 5.23
C GLY A 8 -2.18 -8.54 5.53
N ALA A 9 -3.11 -7.65 5.87
CA ALA A 9 -4.47 -8.05 6.24
C ALA A 9 -5.33 -8.46 5.02
N PHE A 10 -4.89 -8.28 3.77
CA PHE A 10 -5.63 -8.82 2.63
C PHE A 10 -5.83 -10.33 2.71
N SER A 11 -4.92 -11.07 3.34
CA SER A 11 -5.11 -12.50 3.60
C SER A 11 -6.38 -12.78 4.43
N SER A 12 -6.66 -11.97 5.45
CA SER A 12 -7.90 -12.10 6.25
C SER A 12 -9.09 -11.44 5.57
N ASP A 13 -8.92 -10.22 5.05
CA ASP A 13 -10.01 -9.39 4.57
C ASP A 13 -10.68 -10.01 3.35
N LEU A 14 -9.86 -10.57 2.44
CA LEU A 14 -10.33 -11.16 1.20
C LEU A 14 -10.68 -12.63 1.38
N ALA A 15 -9.80 -13.47 1.97
CA ALA A 15 -9.96 -14.92 1.88
C ALA A 15 -10.79 -15.55 3.01
N MET A 16 -10.85 -14.93 4.20
CA MET A 16 -11.42 -15.57 5.41
C MET A 16 -12.88 -16.02 5.25
N ARG A 17 -13.68 -15.30 4.44
CA ARG A 17 -15.12 -15.54 4.29
C ARG A 17 -15.60 -15.78 2.85
N THR A 18 -14.70 -15.71 1.87
CA THR A 18 -15.08 -15.73 0.44
C THR A 18 -14.63 -17.01 -0.27
N ASN A 19 -13.83 -17.85 0.39
CA ASN A 19 -13.17 -19.01 -0.22
C ASN A 19 -12.31 -18.64 -1.45
N ILE A 20 -11.89 -17.38 -1.57
CA ILE A 20 -10.99 -16.91 -2.64
C ILE A 20 -9.56 -17.36 -2.32
N HIS A 21 -8.87 -17.82 -3.35
CA HIS A 21 -7.44 -18.10 -3.29
C HIS A 21 -6.64 -16.86 -3.68
N LEU A 22 -5.75 -16.41 -2.80
CA LEU A 22 -4.86 -15.28 -3.07
C LEU A 22 -3.56 -15.77 -3.70
N GLU A 23 -3.34 -15.35 -4.93
CA GLU A 23 -2.08 -15.55 -5.64
C GLU A 23 -1.17 -14.34 -5.45
N HIS A 24 -0.03 -14.55 -4.78
CA HIS A 24 0.96 -13.50 -4.55
C HIS A 24 2.03 -13.54 -5.63
N VAL A 25 2.11 -12.48 -6.43
CA VAL A 25 3.05 -12.33 -7.54
C VAL A 25 4.32 -11.66 -7.03
N SER A 26 5.46 -12.33 -7.18
CA SER A 26 6.76 -11.70 -6.95
C SER A 26 7.16 -10.89 -8.19
N VAL A 27 7.49 -9.62 -7.99
CA VAL A 27 8.04 -8.73 -9.03
C VAL A 27 9.59 -8.80 -9.11
N GLY A 28 10.21 -9.72 -8.36
CA GLY A 28 11.66 -9.89 -8.32
C GLY A 28 12.35 -8.68 -7.71
N ASP A 29 13.44 -8.24 -8.34
CA ASP A 29 14.22 -7.06 -7.96
C ASP A 29 13.66 -5.74 -8.53
N THR A 30 12.51 -5.80 -9.20
CA THR A 30 11.85 -4.60 -9.72
C THR A 30 10.86 -4.05 -8.71
N GLU A 31 10.74 -2.73 -8.65
CA GLU A 31 9.75 -2.09 -7.80
C GLU A 31 8.34 -2.34 -8.33
N GLN A 32 7.43 -2.71 -7.44
CA GLN A 32 6.06 -3.07 -7.80
C GLN A 32 5.32 -1.95 -8.52
N ILE A 33 5.63 -0.68 -8.23
CA ILE A 33 5.01 0.50 -8.85
C ILE A 33 5.52 0.82 -10.27
N SER A 34 6.56 0.11 -10.74
CA SER A 34 7.19 0.35 -12.05
C SER A 34 6.52 -0.43 -13.19
N PRO A 35 6.62 0.02 -14.46
CA PRO A 35 6.06 -0.70 -15.61
C PRO A 35 6.55 -2.15 -15.75
N ALA A 36 7.73 -2.47 -15.19
CA ALA A 36 8.30 -3.81 -15.22
C ALA A 36 7.43 -4.85 -14.49
N CYS A 37 6.59 -4.43 -13.53
CA CYS A 37 5.71 -5.33 -12.78
C CYS A 37 4.70 -6.05 -13.69
N VAL A 38 4.35 -5.46 -14.84
CA VAL A 38 3.34 -5.98 -15.79
C VAL A 38 3.72 -7.39 -16.26
N LEU A 39 5.00 -7.62 -16.55
CA LEU A 39 5.51 -8.92 -16.98
C LEU A 39 5.38 -9.96 -15.87
N ALA A 40 5.68 -9.58 -14.63
CA ALA A 40 5.56 -10.45 -13.47
C ALA A 40 4.10 -10.87 -13.23
N PHE A 41 3.15 -9.92 -13.32
CA PHE A 41 1.72 -10.23 -13.22
C PHE A 41 1.23 -11.12 -14.37
N GLY A 42 1.74 -10.92 -15.58
CA GLY A 42 1.46 -11.81 -16.71
C GLY A 42 1.92 -13.25 -16.44
N ALA A 43 3.16 -13.44 -15.98
CA ALA A 43 3.70 -14.75 -15.63
C ALA A 43 2.97 -15.39 -14.43
N GLY A 44 2.67 -14.59 -13.40
CA GLY A 44 1.92 -15.04 -12.22
C GLY A 44 0.52 -15.53 -12.58
N PHE A 45 -0.15 -14.86 -13.52
CA PHE A 45 -1.44 -15.30 -14.04
C PHE A 45 -1.36 -16.67 -14.71
N GLU A 46 -0.42 -16.87 -15.64
CA GLU A 46 -0.30 -18.16 -16.34
C GLU A 46 0.04 -19.29 -15.37
N ALA A 47 0.90 -19.03 -14.39
CA ALA A 47 1.23 -19.99 -13.34
C ALA A 47 0.02 -20.37 -12.48
N ALA A 48 -0.81 -19.39 -12.11
CA ALA A 48 -2.02 -19.64 -11.33
C ALA A 48 -3.10 -20.36 -12.15
N LYS A 49 -3.26 -20.00 -13.43
CA LYS A 49 -4.16 -20.66 -14.37
C LYS A 49 -3.78 -22.13 -14.57
N ALA A 50 -2.49 -22.44 -14.65
CA ALA A 50 -1.99 -23.82 -14.72
C ALA A 50 -2.34 -24.65 -13.47
N ARG A 51 -2.57 -24.00 -12.32
CA ARG A 51 -3.09 -24.62 -11.08
C ARG A 51 -4.62 -24.65 -10.99
N GLY A 52 -5.34 -24.14 -12.00
CA GLY A 52 -6.81 -24.10 -12.01
C GLY A 52 -7.42 -22.94 -11.21
N ILE A 53 -6.65 -21.89 -10.92
CA ILE A 53 -7.10 -20.75 -10.10
C ILE A 53 -7.53 -19.60 -11.01
N ASN A 54 -8.81 -19.21 -10.91
CA ASN A 54 -9.33 -17.98 -11.52
C ASN A 54 -9.03 -16.79 -10.61
N ASN A 55 -8.43 -15.74 -11.17
CA ASN A 55 -7.94 -14.59 -10.40
C ASN A 55 -8.43 -13.26 -10.96
N ALA A 56 -8.67 -12.30 -10.07
CA ALA A 56 -8.64 -10.87 -10.39
C ALA A 56 -7.27 -10.28 -10.04
N LEU A 57 -6.90 -9.15 -10.61
CA LEU A 57 -5.73 -8.37 -10.21
C LEU A 57 -6.16 -7.31 -9.18
N GLU A 58 -5.50 -7.28 -8.03
CA GLU A 58 -5.77 -6.33 -6.94
C GLU A 58 -4.45 -5.77 -6.41
N GLY A 59 -4.46 -4.52 -5.94
CA GLY A 59 -3.30 -3.89 -5.31
C GLY A 59 -2.58 -2.89 -6.21
N VAL A 60 -3.32 -1.85 -6.61
CA VAL A 60 -2.77 -0.68 -7.27
C VAL A 60 -2.41 0.39 -6.21
N GLU A 61 -1.15 0.45 -5.78
CA GLU A 61 -0.53 1.57 -5.07
C GLU A 61 -0.45 2.83 -5.96
N CYS A 62 0.50 3.74 -5.72
CA CYS A 62 0.70 4.93 -6.55
C CYS A 62 1.40 4.60 -7.87
N TYR A 63 0.71 3.85 -8.73
CA TYR A 63 1.19 3.48 -10.04
C TYR A 63 1.14 4.65 -11.02
N SER A 64 2.16 4.72 -11.88
CA SER A 64 2.16 5.64 -13.01
C SER A 64 1.09 5.27 -14.04
N ARG A 65 0.64 6.25 -14.83
CA ARG A 65 -0.28 6.04 -15.96
C ARG A 65 0.18 4.92 -16.90
N GLU A 66 1.47 4.87 -17.20
CA GLU A 66 2.06 3.85 -18.08
C GLU A 66 1.89 2.45 -17.49
N THR A 67 2.20 2.27 -16.21
CA THR A 67 2.06 0.97 -15.55
C THR A 67 0.60 0.53 -15.49
N LEU A 68 -0.32 1.45 -15.17
CA LEU A 68 -1.76 1.16 -15.17
C LEU A 68 -2.25 0.69 -16.54
N ILE A 69 -1.91 1.40 -17.62
CA ILE A 69 -2.25 0.97 -18.99
C ILE A 69 -1.66 -0.41 -19.27
N GLY A 70 -0.40 -0.63 -18.88
CA GLY A 70 0.26 -1.92 -18.97
C GLY A 70 -0.44 -3.05 -18.22
N LEU A 71 -1.11 -2.78 -17.09
CA LEU A 71 -1.89 -3.75 -16.33
C LEU A 71 -3.31 -3.96 -16.88
N LEU A 72 -3.93 -2.92 -17.47
CA LEU A 72 -5.28 -2.99 -18.04
C LEU A 72 -5.33 -3.91 -19.27
N TYR A 73 -4.33 -3.87 -20.17
CA TYR A 73 -4.29 -4.74 -21.35
C TYR A 73 -4.29 -6.25 -21.04
N PRO A 74 -3.43 -6.76 -20.15
CA PRO A 74 -3.50 -8.12 -19.65
C PRO A 74 -4.86 -8.45 -19.03
N CYS A 75 -5.46 -7.54 -18.26
CA CYS A 75 -6.78 -7.78 -17.66
C CYS A 75 -7.86 -7.96 -18.73
N ALA A 76 -7.88 -7.09 -19.74
CA ALA A 76 -8.78 -7.19 -20.89
C ALA A 76 -8.59 -8.50 -21.67
N SER A 77 -7.35 -8.80 -22.09
CA SER A 77 -7.03 -10.00 -22.88
C SER A 77 -7.35 -11.31 -22.16
N LYS A 78 -7.28 -11.31 -20.82
CA LYS A 78 -7.55 -12.49 -19.99
C LYS A 78 -8.98 -12.57 -19.47
N GLY A 79 -9.80 -11.54 -19.71
CA GLY A 79 -11.17 -11.47 -19.20
C GLY A 79 -11.25 -11.38 -17.68
N ILE A 80 -10.27 -10.75 -17.03
CA ILE A 80 -10.22 -10.61 -15.57
C ILE A 80 -10.44 -9.16 -15.13
N HIS A 81 -10.74 -8.97 -13.86
CA HIS A 81 -11.00 -7.65 -13.28
C HIS A 81 -9.72 -7.02 -12.74
N LEU A 82 -9.67 -5.68 -12.78
CA LEU A 82 -8.68 -4.86 -12.10
C LEU A 82 -9.36 -4.12 -10.94
N ILE A 83 -8.86 -4.33 -9.73
CA ILE A 83 -9.28 -3.65 -8.51
C ILE A 83 -8.15 -2.71 -8.06
N SER A 84 -8.38 -1.41 -8.19
CA SER A 84 -7.46 -0.34 -7.80
C SER A 84 -7.74 0.07 -6.35
N ASP A 85 -6.84 -0.21 -5.41
CA ASP A 85 -6.99 0.24 -4.01
C ASP A 85 -6.29 1.59 -3.82
N GLU A 86 -7.04 2.66 -4.06
CA GLU A 86 -6.54 4.04 -4.07
C GLU A 86 -6.67 4.70 -2.69
N ILE A 87 -6.66 3.94 -1.60
CA ILE A 87 -6.83 4.46 -0.22
C ILE A 87 -5.79 5.52 0.20
N TYR A 88 -4.67 5.62 -0.51
CA TYR A 88 -3.60 6.61 -0.32
C TYR A 88 -3.55 7.67 -1.44
N GLY A 89 -4.57 7.76 -2.29
CA GLY A 89 -4.57 8.56 -3.51
C GLY A 89 -4.38 10.07 -3.27
N PHE A 90 -4.77 10.58 -2.10
CA PHE A 90 -4.50 11.97 -1.71
C PHE A 90 -3.29 12.14 -0.80
N SER A 91 -2.62 11.08 -0.37
CA SER A 91 -1.41 11.13 0.46
C SER A 91 -0.11 11.17 -0.38
N VAL A 92 -0.18 11.73 -1.59
CA VAL A 92 0.98 11.89 -2.49
C VAL A 92 1.57 13.27 -2.25
N TYR A 93 2.87 13.36 -2.01
CA TYR A 93 3.55 14.62 -1.73
C TYR A 93 4.63 14.91 -2.78
N GLU A 94 4.63 16.14 -3.29
CA GLU A 94 5.58 16.56 -4.32
C GLU A 94 6.95 16.82 -3.69
N ARG A 95 7.98 16.35 -4.39
CA ARG A 95 9.39 16.53 -4.01
C ARG A 95 10.10 17.35 -5.09
N GLU A 96 10.92 18.29 -4.65
CA GLU A 96 11.72 19.14 -5.55
C GLU A 96 13.12 18.56 -5.81
N ASP A 97 13.60 17.66 -4.95
CA ASP A 97 14.96 17.12 -4.98
C ASP A 97 15.14 15.93 -5.93
N ARG A 98 14.05 15.41 -6.49
CA ARG A 98 14.04 14.29 -7.45
C ARG A 98 12.82 14.34 -8.35
N GLN A 99 12.81 13.49 -9.39
CA GLN A 99 11.61 13.31 -10.21
C GLN A 99 10.48 12.72 -9.33
N PRO A 100 9.33 13.40 -9.20
CA PRO A 100 8.25 12.92 -8.35
C PRO A 100 7.60 11.67 -8.93
N GLU A 101 7.29 10.70 -8.07
CA GLU A 101 6.40 9.61 -8.44
C GLU A 101 4.99 10.17 -8.63
N THR A 102 4.43 10.02 -9.82
CA THR A 102 3.10 10.53 -10.13
C THR A 102 2.05 9.45 -9.87
N PHE A 103 1.12 9.75 -8.96
CA PHE A 103 -0.10 8.96 -8.83
C PHE A 103 -1.07 9.32 -9.96
N THR A 104 -1.57 8.31 -10.65
CA THR A 104 -2.67 8.45 -11.59
C THR A 104 -3.86 7.64 -11.07
N PRO A 105 -5.00 8.26 -10.70
CA PRO A 105 -6.22 7.50 -10.43
C PRO A 105 -6.56 6.66 -11.66
N VAL A 106 -6.93 5.39 -11.50
CA VAL A 106 -7.23 4.52 -12.65
C VAL A 106 -8.38 5.09 -13.49
N ARG A 107 -9.29 5.85 -12.86
CA ARG A 107 -10.41 6.52 -13.53
C ARG A 107 -10.00 7.74 -14.37
N ALA A 108 -8.78 8.24 -14.24
CA ALA A 108 -8.21 9.27 -15.12
C ALA A 108 -7.71 8.70 -16.47
N ILE A 109 -7.79 7.38 -16.66
CA ILE A 109 -7.46 6.72 -17.92
C ILE A 109 -8.73 6.58 -18.76
N ASP A 110 -8.62 6.96 -20.04
CA ASP A 110 -9.64 6.63 -21.03
C ASP A 110 -9.55 5.14 -21.36
N PHE A 111 -10.60 4.38 -21.03
CA PHE A 111 -10.63 2.94 -21.24
C PHE A 111 -10.98 2.55 -22.67
N ASN A 112 -11.35 3.49 -23.54
CA ASN A 112 -11.72 3.21 -24.92
C ASN A 112 -10.58 2.50 -25.67
N GLY A 113 -10.86 1.32 -26.20
CA GLY A 113 -9.87 0.47 -26.88
C GLY A 113 -8.86 -0.24 -25.96
N ILE A 114 -8.97 -0.11 -24.62
CA ILE A 114 -8.07 -0.75 -23.65
C ILE A 114 -8.76 -1.90 -22.91
N ILE A 115 -9.86 -1.62 -22.21
CA ILE A 115 -10.58 -2.60 -21.38
C ILE A 115 -12.08 -2.25 -21.30
N ASN A 116 -12.93 -3.24 -21.06
CA ASN A 116 -14.32 -2.96 -20.70
C ASN A 116 -14.37 -2.25 -19.33
N PRO A 117 -14.99 -1.05 -19.20
CA PRO A 117 -15.12 -0.36 -17.92
C PRO A 117 -15.75 -1.20 -16.81
N ASN A 118 -16.60 -2.19 -17.16
CA ASN A 118 -17.20 -3.12 -16.19
C ASN A 118 -16.21 -4.07 -15.50
N GLN A 119 -14.96 -4.13 -15.98
CA GLN A 119 -13.88 -4.92 -15.40
C GLN A 119 -12.99 -4.10 -14.46
N VAL A 120 -13.23 -2.79 -14.29
CA VAL A 120 -12.42 -1.91 -13.46
C VAL A 120 -13.21 -1.43 -12.25
N HIS A 121 -12.60 -1.57 -11.08
CA HIS A 121 -13.19 -1.19 -9.80
C HIS A 121 -12.16 -0.40 -8.99
N VAL A 122 -12.61 0.61 -8.24
CA VAL A 122 -11.76 1.37 -7.33
C VAL A 122 -12.26 1.20 -5.90
N LEU A 123 -11.33 1.01 -4.96
CA LEU A 123 -11.55 1.08 -3.53
C LEU A 123 -10.95 2.39 -3.02
N HIS A 124 -11.70 3.10 -2.18
CA HIS A 124 -11.19 4.27 -1.46
C HIS A 124 -11.89 4.37 -0.10
N GLY A 125 -11.41 5.23 0.80
CA GLY A 125 -12.09 5.52 2.04
C GLY A 125 -11.49 6.66 2.83
N MET A 126 -12.08 6.94 3.99
CA MET A 126 -11.68 8.07 4.85
C MET A 126 -10.51 7.73 5.78
N SER A 127 -10.01 6.49 5.75
CA SER A 127 -9.16 5.96 6.82
C SER A 127 -7.73 6.49 6.84
N LYS A 128 -7.17 6.81 5.67
CA LYS A 128 -5.76 7.18 5.52
C LYS A 128 -5.63 8.65 5.18
N ASP A 129 -5.99 9.03 3.96
CA ASP A 129 -5.89 10.41 3.46
C ASP A 129 -6.56 11.45 4.36
N PHE A 130 -7.68 11.09 4.99
CA PHE A 130 -8.42 11.98 5.88
C PHE A 130 -8.22 11.67 7.37
N GLY A 131 -7.35 10.71 7.72
CA GLY A 131 -7.04 10.35 9.10
C GLY A 131 -8.23 9.79 9.91
N ALA A 132 -9.35 9.46 9.27
CA ALA A 132 -10.62 9.18 9.93
C ALA A 132 -10.96 7.69 9.95
N SER A 133 -9.98 6.86 10.31
CA SER A 133 -10.12 5.39 10.31
C SER A 133 -11.27 4.89 11.18
N SER A 134 -11.54 5.54 12.32
CA SER A 134 -12.64 5.19 13.23
C SER A 134 -14.03 5.47 12.65
N MET A 135 -14.17 6.27 11.58
CA MET A 135 -15.46 6.51 10.94
C MET A 135 -15.98 5.29 10.16
N ARG A 136 -15.11 4.32 9.87
CA ARG A 136 -15.43 3.09 9.12
C ARG A 136 -16.14 3.37 7.79
N LEU A 137 -15.73 4.44 7.10
CA LEU A 137 -16.29 4.82 5.82
C LEU A 137 -15.31 4.46 4.69
N GLY A 138 -15.76 3.56 3.81
CA GLY A 138 -15.11 3.22 2.55
C GLY A 138 -16.14 3.19 1.42
N CYS A 139 -15.67 3.31 0.19
CA CYS A 139 -16.49 3.25 -1.00
C CYS A 139 -15.88 2.33 -2.05
N ILE A 140 -16.76 1.80 -2.88
CA ILE A 140 -16.43 1.07 -4.10
C ILE A 140 -16.97 1.89 -5.25
N ILE A 141 -16.11 2.26 -6.20
CA ILE A 141 -16.46 3.01 -7.39
C ILE A 141 -16.36 2.05 -8.57
N SER A 142 -17.48 1.82 -9.26
CA SER A 142 -17.53 0.92 -10.41
C SER A 142 -18.67 1.30 -11.37
N GLU A 143 -18.44 1.09 -12.66
CA GLU A 143 -19.46 1.20 -13.71
C GLU A 143 -20.23 -0.10 -13.94
N ASN A 144 -19.78 -1.20 -13.33
CA ASN A 144 -20.45 -2.49 -13.44
C ASN A 144 -21.71 -2.51 -12.56
N GLU A 145 -22.87 -2.39 -13.20
CA GLU A 145 -24.16 -2.38 -12.50
C GLU A 145 -24.44 -3.66 -11.73
N ASP A 146 -24.13 -4.83 -12.29
CA ASP A 146 -24.42 -6.12 -11.66
C ASP A 146 -23.55 -6.33 -10.43
N PHE A 147 -22.26 -5.99 -10.54
CA PHE A 147 -21.34 -5.96 -9.41
C PHE A 147 -21.79 -4.97 -8.33
N THR A 148 -22.26 -3.78 -8.73
CA THR A 148 -22.77 -2.77 -7.79
C THR A 148 -24.03 -3.25 -7.08
N LYS A 149 -24.99 -3.86 -7.80
CA LYS A 149 -26.21 -4.46 -7.22
C LYS A 149 -25.86 -5.56 -6.22
N ALA A 150 -24.95 -6.47 -6.58
CA ALA A 150 -24.49 -7.55 -5.71
C ALA A 150 -23.79 -7.00 -4.45
N THR A 151 -22.89 -6.03 -4.61
CA THR A 151 -22.18 -5.38 -3.51
C THR A 151 -23.15 -4.68 -2.57
N ARG A 152 -24.13 -3.92 -3.09
CA ARG A 152 -25.15 -3.25 -2.27
C ARG A 152 -26.00 -4.24 -1.45
N ALA A 153 -26.32 -5.41 -2.00
CA ALA A 153 -27.05 -6.43 -1.27
C ALA A 153 -26.25 -6.95 -0.05
N ILE A 154 -24.93 -7.08 -0.20
CA ILE A 154 -24.02 -7.51 0.87
C ILE A 154 -23.74 -6.38 1.87
N CYS A 155 -23.65 -5.12 1.41
CA CYS A 155 -23.40 -3.95 2.27
C CYS A 155 -24.42 -3.79 3.41
N ARG A 156 -25.59 -4.44 3.35
CA ARG A 156 -26.55 -4.47 4.47
C ARG A 156 -25.94 -4.96 5.78
N PHE A 157 -24.94 -5.84 5.74
CA PHE A 157 -24.26 -6.38 6.92
C PHE A 157 -23.09 -5.52 7.41
N SER A 158 -22.69 -4.52 6.63
CA SER A 158 -21.50 -3.70 6.88
C SER A 158 -21.73 -2.23 6.55
N SER A 159 -22.98 -1.77 6.63
CA SER A 159 -23.32 -0.39 6.30
C SER A 159 -22.65 0.55 7.30
N PRO A 160 -22.02 1.64 6.83
CA PRO A 160 -21.46 2.64 7.72
C PRO A 160 -22.58 3.31 8.52
N SER A 161 -22.21 3.91 9.65
CA SER A 161 -23.18 4.63 10.46
C SER A 161 -23.71 5.86 9.70
N GLN A 162 -25.01 6.18 9.88
CA GLN A 162 -25.60 7.37 9.27
C GLN A 162 -24.87 8.65 9.70
N PHE A 163 -24.39 8.69 10.94
CA PHE A 163 -23.60 9.79 11.47
C PHE A 163 -22.28 9.96 10.70
N SER A 164 -21.55 8.86 10.46
CA SER A 164 -20.32 8.88 9.67
C SER A 164 -20.57 9.35 8.24
N MET A 165 -21.66 8.88 7.62
CA MET A 165 -22.05 9.31 6.27
C MET A 165 -22.39 10.80 6.21
N ASP A 166 -23.22 11.31 7.13
CA ASP A 166 -23.63 12.73 7.18
C ASP A 166 -22.43 13.65 7.44
N LEU A 167 -21.55 13.27 8.38
CA LEU A 167 -20.35 14.04 8.67
C LEU A 167 -19.39 14.07 7.48
N THR A 168 -19.17 12.93 6.82
CA THR A 168 -18.31 12.89 5.63
C THR A 168 -18.93 13.66 4.47
N ALA A 169 -20.25 13.61 4.27
CA ALA A 169 -20.91 14.40 3.23
C ALA A 169 -20.67 15.89 3.44
N LYS A 170 -20.93 16.40 4.66
CA LYS A 170 -20.67 17.81 5.01
C LYS A 170 -19.20 18.21 4.85
N PHE A 171 -18.29 17.32 5.25
CA PHE A 171 -16.86 17.54 5.08
C PHE A 171 -16.47 17.65 3.61
N LEU A 172 -16.98 16.75 2.76
CA LEU A 172 -16.63 16.70 1.33
C LEU A 172 -17.38 17.76 0.51
N GLU A 173 -18.54 18.24 0.94
CA GLU A 173 -19.29 19.30 0.26
C GLU A 173 -18.61 20.68 0.43
N ASP A 174 -17.86 20.89 1.51
CA ASP A 174 -17.05 22.08 1.72
C ASP A 174 -15.71 22.00 0.95
N GLN A 175 -15.77 22.34 -0.34
CA GLN A 175 -14.64 22.25 -1.25
C GLN A 175 -13.46 23.17 -0.87
N ASP A 176 -13.74 24.33 -0.26
CA ASP A 176 -12.71 25.26 0.21
C ASP A 176 -11.96 24.65 1.40
N PHE A 177 -12.70 24.05 2.34
CA PHE A 177 -12.12 23.31 3.45
C PHE A 177 -11.27 22.14 2.95
N VAL A 178 -11.80 21.30 2.05
CA VAL A 178 -11.09 20.13 1.52
C VAL A 178 -9.80 20.55 0.82
N THR A 179 -9.85 21.59 -0.03
CA THR A 179 -8.66 22.09 -0.74
C THR A 179 -7.59 22.53 0.25
N ASN A 180 -7.96 23.35 1.24
CA ASN A 180 -7.01 23.79 2.27
C ASN A 180 -6.53 22.63 3.17
N PHE A 181 -7.38 21.64 3.46
CA PHE A 181 -7.00 20.43 4.20
C PHE A 181 -5.94 19.64 3.44
N LEU A 182 -6.14 19.39 2.15
CA LEU A 182 -5.20 18.64 1.31
C LEU A 182 -3.86 19.37 1.17
N HIS A 183 -3.86 20.69 0.98
CA HIS A 183 -2.61 21.46 0.98
C HIS A 183 -1.82 21.31 2.28
N LYS A 184 -2.51 21.35 3.44
CA LYS A 184 -1.88 21.14 4.75
C LYS A 184 -1.39 19.69 4.92
N LEU A 185 -2.18 18.71 4.49
CA LEU A 185 -1.81 17.30 4.50
C LEU A 185 -0.49 17.09 3.75
N HIS A 186 -0.43 17.53 2.49
CA HIS A 186 0.77 17.38 1.64
C HIS A 186 2.00 18.04 2.26
N HIS A 187 1.84 19.27 2.77
CA HIS A 187 2.93 19.97 3.45
C HIS A 187 3.42 19.20 4.69
N CYS A 188 2.52 18.76 5.58
CA CYS A 188 2.88 18.04 6.79
C CYS A 188 3.51 16.67 6.51
N LEU A 189 3.00 15.94 5.51
CA LEU A 189 3.57 14.66 5.08
C LEU A 189 4.99 14.85 4.55
N LEU A 190 5.21 15.84 3.68
CA LEU A 190 6.53 16.13 3.15
C LEU A 190 7.53 16.49 4.26
N GLN A 191 7.15 17.38 5.19
CA GLN A 191 8.04 17.75 6.31
C GLN A 191 8.39 16.55 7.20
N SER A 192 7.40 15.70 7.50
CA SER A 192 7.63 14.50 8.32
C SER A 192 8.50 13.47 7.59
N ARG A 193 8.31 13.32 6.28
CA ARG A 193 9.12 12.48 5.41
C ARG A 193 10.58 12.94 5.39
N LEU A 194 10.82 14.22 5.13
CA LEU A 194 12.18 14.80 5.09
C LEU A 194 12.90 14.67 6.44
N LEU A 195 12.19 14.87 7.55
CA LEU A 195 12.74 14.65 8.88
C LEU A 195 13.13 13.18 9.09
N ALA A 196 12.27 12.22 8.70
CA ALA A 196 12.59 10.80 8.79
C ALA A 196 13.85 10.45 7.98
N GLU A 197 13.94 10.94 6.74
CA GLU A 197 15.08 10.70 5.86
C GLU A 197 16.39 11.26 6.44
N ASP A 198 16.40 12.49 6.96
CA ASP A 198 17.59 13.09 7.62
C ASP A 198 18.03 12.27 8.84
N LEU A 199 17.09 11.87 9.69
CA LEU A 199 17.38 11.06 10.88
C LEU A 199 17.95 9.69 10.51
N LEU A 200 17.35 9.00 9.55
CA LEU A 200 17.82 7.69 9.07
C LEU A 200 19.20 7.81 8.43
N ALA A 201 19.43 8.83 7.60
CA ALA A 201 20.72 9.08 6.96
C ALA A 201 21.84 9.31 7.98
N ARG A 202 21.60 10.12 9.02
CA ARG A 202 22.57 10.36 10.11
C ARG A 202 22.91 9.10 10.89
N LYS A 203 22.02 8.13 10.95
CA LYS A 203 22.21 6.84 11.61
C LYS A 203 22.71 5.74 10.68
N GLY A 204 22.93 6.04 9.41
CA GLY A 204 23.36 5.05 8.41
C GLY A 204 22.31 3.97 8.13
N ILE A 205 21.02 4.27 8.35
CA ILE A 205 19.92 3.33 8.13
C ILE A 205 19.42 3.49 6.71
N SER A 206 19.58 2.46 5.89
CA SER A 206 19.08 2.42 4.53
C SER A 206 17.57 2.27 4.47
N TYR A 207 16.95 2.83 3.44
CA TYR A 207 15.53 2.73 3.15
C TYR A 207 15.30 2.76 1.62
N SER A 208 14.12 2.34 1.16
CA SER A 208 13.77 2.38 -0.26
C SER A 208 13.74 3.83 -0.75
N PRO A 209 14.43 4.15 -1.86
CA PRO A 209 14.33 5.48 -2.44
C PRO A 209 12.95 5.72 -3.05
N TYR A 210 12.11 4.71 -3.23
CA TYR A 210 10.77 4.87 -3.82
C TYR A 210 9.70 5.16 -2.75
N GLY A 211 8.51 5.57 -3.18
CA GLY A 211 7.35 5.86 -2.33
C GLY A 211 7.21 7.33 -1.97
N ASP A 212 6.75 8.15 -2.92
CA ASP A 212 6.31 9.54 -2.70
C ASP A 212 4.86 9.65 -2.24
N ALA A 213 4.31 8.54 -1.75
CA ALA A 213 2.94 8.48 -1.27
C ALA A 213 2.77 7.64 -0.01
N GLY A 214 1.71 7.96 0.73
CA GLY A 214 1.33 7.26 1.94
C GLY A 214 2.01 7.84 3.18
N LEU A 215 2.11 7.01 4.20
CA LEU A 215 2.41 7.44 5.58
C LEU A 215 3.66 6.75 6.15
N PHE A 216 4.43 6.08 5.30
CA PHE A 216 5.49 5.17 5.74
C PHE A 216 6.66 5.07 4.77
N LEU A 217 7.75 4.50 5.29
CA LEU A 217 9.03 4.24 4.66
C LEU A 217 9.35 2.75 4.76
N TRP A 218 9.92 2.17 3.71
CA TRP A 218 10.47 0.82 3.74
C TRP A 218 11.95 0.85 4.11
N LEU A 219 12.28 0.51 5.35
CA LEU A 219 13.67 0.37 5.79
C LEU A 219 14.31 -0.90 5.22
N ASP A 220 15.62 -0.82 4.96
CA ASP A 220 16.48 -1.95 4.62
C ASP A 220 17.43 -2.24 5.79
N LEU A 221 17.10 -3.27 6.56
CA LEU A 221 17.90 -3.75 7.68
C LEU A 221 18.50 -5.13 7.39
N SER A 222 18.58 -5.53 6.12
CA SER A 222 19.11 -6.84 5.71
C SER A 222 20.54 -7.09 6.24
N SER A 223 21.39 -6.06 6.22
CA SER A 223 22.76 -6.11 6.77
C SER A 223 22.83 -6.19 8.29
N HIS A 224 21.74 -5.91 9.00
CA HIS A 224 21.65 -5.89 10.46
C HIS A 224 20.91 -7.13 11.01
N LEU A 225 20.57 -8.09 10.15
CA LEU A 225 19.92 -9.32 10.60
C LEU A 225 20.89 -10.15 11.45
N PRO A 226 20.50 -10.60 12.65
CA PRO A 226 21.32 -11.44 13.53
C PRO A 226 21.40 -12.90 13.03
N LEU A 227 21.86 -13.11 11.80
CA LEU A 227 21.88 -14.41 11.12
C LEU A 227 22.71 -15.47 11.87
N HIS A 228 23.79 -15.05 12.52
CA HIS A 228 24.68 -15.93 13.27
C HIS A 228 23.99 -16.59 14.48
N GLU A 229 22.97 -15.94 15.04
CA GLU A 229 22.22 -16.45 16.20
C GLU A 229 21.14 -17.45 15.82
N ILE A 230 20.77 -17.47 14.53
CA ILE A 230 19.63 -18.25 14.02
C ILE A 230 20.04 -19.17 12.86
N ASN A 231 21.29 -19.64 12.85
CA ASN A 231 21.82 -20.58 11.86
C ASN A 231 21.60 -20.16 10.39
N GLY A 232 21.59 -18.85 10.12
CA GLY A 232 21.43 -18.30 8.77
C GLY A 232 19.98 -18.17 8.26
N ASP A 233 18.95 -18.49 9.06
CA ASP A 233 17.55 -18.24 8.66
C ASP A 233 17.22 -16.75 8.75
N GLY A 234 17.10 -16.08 7.60
CA GLY A 234 16.82 -14.66 7.52
C GLY A 234 15.46 -14.23 8.05
N TRP A 235 14.42 -15.06 7.92
CA TRP A 235 13.09 -14.72 8.45
C TRP A 235 13.07 -14.86 9.97
N ALA A 236 13.71 -15.90 10.50
CA ALA A 236 13.85 -16.06 11.93
C ALA A 236 14.76 -14.95 12.54
N ALA A 237 15.80 -14.53 11.83
CA ALA A 237 16.61 -13.36 12.20
C ALA A 237 15.79 -12.06 12.20
N GLN A 238 14.91 -11.84 11.22
CA GLN A 238 14.01 -10.67 11.19
C GLN A 238 13.05 -10.65 12.39
N ARG A 239 12.49 -11.81 12.77
CA ARG A 239 11.64 -11.94 13.97
C ARG A 239 12.42 -11.66 15.26
N LEU A 240 13.66 -12.15 15.37
CA LEU A 240 14.53 -11.84 16.50
C LEU A 240 14.81 -10.33 16.57
N LEU A 241 15.15 -9.70 15.45
CA LEU A 241 15.41 -8.26 15.40
C LEU A 241 14.15 -7.45 15.77
N SER A 242 12.97 -7.83 15.26
CA SER A 242 11.69 -7.22 15.64
C SER A 242 11.40 -7.31 17.15
N ARG A 243 11.73 -8.47 17.76
CA ARG A 243 11.64 -8.64 19.21
C ARG A 243 12.60 -7.70 19.96
N ARG A 244 13.84 -7.56 19.51
CA ARG A 244 14.81 -6.61 20.11
C ARG A 244 14.34 -5.17 20.01
N PHE A 245 13.76 -4.76 18.88
CA PHE A 245 13.12 -3.44 18.79
C PHE A 245 12.00 -3.28 19.81
N SER A 246 11.15 -4.31 19.97
CA SER A 246 10.06 -4.28 20.94
C SER A 246 10.56 -4.18 22.40
N GLU A 247 11.63 -4.89 22.75
CA GLU A 247 12.33 -4.78 24.04
C GLU A 247 12.95 -3.38 24.23
N GLY A 248 13.45 -2.79 23.15
CA GLY A 248 13.84 -1.37 23.06
C GLY A 248 12.67 -0.38 23.01
N SER A 249 11.43 -0.84 23.23
CA SER A 249 10.21 -0.02 23.19
C SER A 249 9.97 0.69 21.85
N VAL A 250 10.24 -0.02 20.75
CA VAL A 250 9.89 0.36 19.38
C VAL A 250 9.11 -0.77 18.73
N ILE A 251 7.88 -0.48 18.29
CA ILE A 251 7.06 -1.41 17.51
C ILE A 251 7.12 -0.97 16.06
N ILE A 252 7.66 -1.83 15.21
CA ILE A 252 7.76 -1.60 13.77
C ILE A 252 7.30 -2.85 13.03
N SER A 253 6.46 -2.67 12.02
CA SER A 253 5.95 -3.79 11.24
C SER A 253 7.04 -4.41 10.38
N THR A 254 7.04 -5.73 10.31
CA THR A 254 8.07 -6.49 9.60
C THR A 254 7.67 -6.74 8.14
N GLY A 255 8.65 -6.90 7.25
CA GLY A 255 8.40 -7.27 5.86
C GLY A 255 7.69 -8.61 5.71
N GLU A 256 7.84 -9.52 6.68
CA GLU A 256 7.14 -10.82 6.69
C GLU A 256 5.62 -10.63 6.74
N GLU A 257 5.12 -9.71 7.58
CA GLU A 257 3.70 -9.37 7.67
C GLU A 257 3.14 -8.84 6.36
N TYR A 258 3.96 -8.19 5.54
CA TYR A 258 3.59 -7.61 4.25
C TYR A 258 4.00 -8.48 3.06
N ARG A 259 4.38 -9.74 3.31
CA ARG A 259 4.82 -10.67 2.27
C ARG A 259 5.97 -10.09 1.43
N ALA A 260 6.91 -9.36 2.01
CA ALA A 260 8.12 -8.94 1.30
C ALA A 260 8.82 -10.15 0.64
N PRO A 261 9.48 -9.99 -0.51
CA PRO A 261 10.16 -11.11 -1.18
C PRO A 261 11.35 -11.64 -0.37
N ASN A 262 12.06 -10.74 0.33
CA ASN A 262 13.27 -11.04 1.09
C ASN A 262 13.15 -10.52 2.53
N PRO A 263 13.81 -11.17 3.52
CA PRO A 263 13.88 -10.69 4.90
C PRO A 263 14.72 -9.41 5.01
N GLY A 264 14.55 -8.70 6.14
CA GLY A 264 15.29 -7.47 6.46
C GLY A 264 14.53 -6.20 6.11
N ARG A 265 13.35 -6.29 5.51
CA ARG A 265 12.47 -5.12 5.25
C ARG A 265 11.64 -4.81 6.49
N PHE A 266 11.50 -3.53 6.82
CA PHE A 266 10.65 -3.06 7.92
C PHE A 266 9.90 -1.79 7.51
N ARG A 267 8.64 -1.64 7.91
CA ARG A 267 7.80 -0.49 7.54
C ARG A 267 7.73 0.52 8.66
N LEU A 268 8.46 1.63 8.53
CA LEU A 268 8.47 2.74 9.47
C LEU A 268 7.37 3.75 9.13
N VAL A 269 6.42 3.98 10.05
CA VAL A 269 5.44 5.06 9.91
C VAL A 269 6.07 6.38 10.37
N PHE A 270 6.12 7.38 9.50
CA PHE A 270 6.77 8.67 9.82
C PHE A 270 5.77 9.76 10.23
N CYS A 271 4.45 9.54 10.04
CA CYS A 271 3.40 10.51 10.37
C CYS A 271 3.05 10.49 11.86
N VAL A 272 4.04 10.77 12.70
CA VAL A 272 3.92 10.95 14.16
C VAL A 272 4.50 12.30 14.55
N ASP A 273 4.41 12.69 15.82
CA ASP A 273 5.06 13.92 16.25
C ASP A 273 6.60 13.84 16.10
N PRO A 274 7.29 14.98 15.84
CA PRO A 274 8.72 14.97 15.55
C PRO A 274 9.61 14.35 16.62
N ASP A 275 9.23 14.45 17.90
CA ASP A 275 10.07 13.97 19.00
C ASP A 275 9.93 12.45 19.16
N THR A 276 8.71 11.92 18.98
CA THR A 276 8.49 10.47 18.86
C THR A 276 9.27 9.87 17.69
N LEU A 277 9.30 10.54 16.53
CA LEU A 277 10.06 10.06 15.37
C LEU A 277 11.57 10.03 15.65
N LYS A 278 12.12 11.10 16.24
CA LYS A 278 13.55 11.17 16.63
C LYS A 278 13.92 10.06 17.60
N GLU A 279 13.14 9.90 18.67
CA GLU A 279 13.39 8.88 19.70
C GLU A 279 13.26 7.46 19.12
N GLY A 280 12.27 7.23 18.25
CA GLY A 280 12.08 5.95 17.56
C GLY A 280 13.29 5.56 16.71
N VAL A 281 13.79 6.48 15.87
CA VAL A 281 14.97 6.25 15.02
C VAL A 281 16.23 6.05 15.86
N GLU A 282 16.39 6.82 16.95
CA GLU A 282 17.50 6.67 17.89
C GLU A 282 17.52 5.27 18.53
N ARG A 283 16.37 4.77 18.97
CA ARG A 283 16.24 3.42 19.55
C ARG A 283 16.52 2.32 18.52
N ILE A 284 16.04 2.48 17.29
CA ILE A 284 16.35 1.55 16.19
C ILE A 284 17.87 1.46 15.98
N SER A 285 18.56 2.60 15.93
CA SER A 285 20.01 2.67 15.74
C SER A 285 20.78 1.99 16.89
N ARG A 286 20.33 2.13 18.14
CA ARG A 286 20.97 1.46 19.29
C ARG A 286 20.86 -0.06 19.23
N VAL A 287 19.74 -0.58 18.75
CA VAL A 287 19.54 -2.03 18.59
C VAL A 287 20.40 -2.60 17.45
N GLN A 288 20.70 -1.81 16.43
CA GLN A 288 21.61 -2.21 15.33
C GLN A 288 23.08 -2.26 15.74
N ALA A 289 23.49 -1.43 16.70
CA ALA A 289 24.88 -1.32 17.14
C ALA A 289 25.31 -2.46 18.10
N ASN A 290 24.36 -3.25 18.59
CA ASN A 290 24.55 -4.36 19.55
C ASN A 290 24.33 -5.72 18.88
#